data_AF-A0A949HKY3-F1
#
_entry.id   AF-A0A949HKY3-F1
#
_cell.length_a   1.000
_cell.length_b   1.000
_cell.length_c   1.000
_cell.angle_alpha   90.00
_cell.angle_beta   90.00
_cell.angle_gamma   90.00
#
_symmetry.space_group_name_H-M   'P 1'
#
loop_
_entity.id
_entity.type
_entity.pdbx_description
1 polymer ?
#
loop_
_entity_poly.entity_id
_entity_poly.type
_entity_poly.pdbx_seq_one_letter_code
_entity_poly.pdbx_strand_id
1 'polypeptide(L)'
;MSTNNNPTTNPDPTGDKDVSLGPACLVVFVVGLMLICIAVAYMSFMLTGNQGPRAARALREQLIPWVDDSALSKTDQAAIIDELNDLASKMDRGDLTSRQLSRLGIRLTDSTLLQWGVVEDVQRYVKQSQGFTDNEKEDIQKTCDRWLRCASEGKLSMTEMEFVFQGCGLKEPRSGRLSLRKDVTDDQIREFHRRVLGVCEKYNTSTEPFNKSVSQVFHMMMEDGLSQK
;
A
#
# COMPACT_ATOMS: atom_id res chain seq x y z
N MET A 1 -49.34 -59.75 -70.84
CA MET A 1 -49.01 -58.60 -69.97
C MET A 1 -47.58 -58.75 -69.53
N SER A 2 -46.84 -57.64 -69.55
CA SER A 2 -45.49 -57.42 -69.02
C SER A 2 -44.30 -57.88 -69.90
N THR A 3 -43.65 -56.89 -70.51
CA THR A 3 -42.32 -56.98 -71.12
C THR A 3 -41.32 -56.12 -70.34
N ASN A 4 -40.12 -56.68 -70.17
CA ASN A 4 -38.81 -56.02 -70.08
C ASN A 4 -38.49 -55.19 -68.82
N ASN A 5 -37.27 -55.19 -68.24
CA ASN A 5 -35.96 -55.75 -68.58
C ASN A 5 -35.10 -55.75 -67.30
N ASN A 6 -34.18 -56.71 -67.17
CA ASN A 6 -32.92 -56.57 -66.44
C ASN A 6 -31.80 -56.36 -67.50
N PRO A 7 -30.55 -55.91 -67.23
CA PRO A 7 -29.72 -56.33 -66.08
C PRO A 7 -28.61 -55.35 -65.58
N THR A 8 -27.77 -55.86 -64.65
CA THR A 8 -26.35 -55.52 -64.31
C THR A 8 -26.07 -54.16 -63.61
N THR A 9 -25.21 -53.97 -62.60
CA THR A 9 -24.01 -54.68 -62.07
C THR A 9 -23.60 -54.06 -60.70
N ASN A 10 -22.98 -54.84 -59.80
CA ASN A 10 -22.31 -54.47 -58.51
C ASN A 10 -21.24 -53.35 -58.64
N PRO A 11 -20.54 -52.93 -57.56
CA PRO A 11 -20.89 -52.63 -56.15
C PRO A 11 -20.45 -51.18 -55.76
N ASP A 12 -20.97 -50.60 -54.68
CA ASP A 12 -20.29 -49.45 -54.04
C ASP A 12 -20.06 -49.71 -52.54
N PRO A 13 -18.79 -49.81 -52.09
CA PRO A 13 -18.42 -49.99 -50.70
C PRO A 13 -17.84 -48.69 -50.14
N THR A 14 -18.62 -47.89 -49.44
CA THR A 14 -18.03 -46.93 -48.49
C THR A 14 -18.95 -46.79 -47.29
N GLY A 15 -18.61 -47.56 -46.27
CA GLY A 15 -19.22 -47.43 -44.95
C GLY A 15 -18.84 -46.09 -44.35
N ASP A 16 -19.86 -45.29 -44.05
CA ASP A 16 -19.75 -44.22 -43.07
C ASP A 16 -19.37 -44.84 -41.73
N LYS A 17 -18.07 -44.77 -41.42
CA LYS A 17 -17.60 -44.99 -40.06
C LYS A 17 -17.98 -43.75 -39.27
N ASP A 18 -19.12 -43.82 -38.59
CA ASP A 18 -19.42 -42.95 -37.46
C ASP A 18 -18.36 -43.19 -36.37
N VAL A 19 -17.19 -42.59 -36.55
CA VAL A 19 -16.21 -42.44 -35.48
C VAL A 19 -16.89 -41.55 -34.45
N SER A 20 -17.29 -42.14 -33.32
CA SER A 20 -17.83 -41.40 -32.18
C SER A 20 -16.78 -40.37 -31.74
N LEU A 21 -16.92 -39.14 -32.21
CA LEU A 21 -16.08 -37.98 -31.81
C LEU A 21 -16.39 -37.53 -30.38
N GLY A 22 -17.47 -38.03 -29.77
CA GLY A 22 -17.92 -37.67 -28.42
C GLY A 22 -16.87 -37.94 -27.33
N PRO A 23 -16.30 -39.16 -27.24
CA PRO A 23 -15.27 -39.47 -26.24
C PRO A 23 -13.93 -38.75 -26.49
N ALA A 24 -13.53 -38.59 -27.75
CA ALA A 24 -12.27 -37.94 -28.10
C ALA A 24 -12.28 -36.43 -27.78
N CYS A 25 -13.37 -35.73 -28.10
CA CYS A 25 -13.52 -34.32 -27.75
C CYS A 25 -13.57 -34.10 -26.23
N LEU A 26 -14.22 -35.01 -25.49
CA LEU A 26 -14.28 -34.94 -24.03
C LEU A 26 -12.89 -35.12 -23.40
N VAL A 27 -12.08 -36.05 -23.92
CA VAL A 27 -10.70 -36.25 -23.44
C VAL A 27 -9.83 -35.03 -23.73
N VAL A 28 -9.92 -34.44 -24.93
CA VAL A 28 -9.18 -33.21 -25.27
C VAL A 28 -9.59 -32.04 -24.38
N PHE A 29 -10.88 -31.89 -24.09
CA PHE A 29 -11.38 -30.85 -23.19
C PHE A 29 -10.87 -31.02 -21.76
N VAL A 30 -10.92 -32.24 -21.20
CA VAL A 30 -10.44 -32.55 -19.84
C VAL A 30 -8.94 -32.33 -19.72
N VAL A 31 -8.15 -32.78 -20.71
CA VAL A 31 -6.69 -32.57 -20.73
C VAL A 31 -6.35 -31.08 -20.87
N GLY A 32 -7.09 -30.34 -21.71
CA GLY A 32 -6.94 -28.89 -21.84
C GLY A 32 -7.21 -28.14 -20.54
N LEU A 33 -8.27 -28.51 -19.82
CA LEU A 33 -8.62 -27.93 -18.52
C LEU A 33 -7.56 -28.21 -17.46
N MET A 34 -7.02 -29.43 -17.43
CA MET A 34 -5.91 -29.80 -16.53
C MET A 34 -4.66 -28.96 -16.79
N LEU A 35 -4.28 -28.75 -18.06
CA LEU A 35 -3.13 -27.92 -18.42
C LEU A 35 -3.34 -26.45 -18.04
N ILE A 36 -4.56 -25.94 -18.18
CA ILE A 36 -4.92 -24.59 -17.71
C ILE A 36 -4.78 -24.49 -16.19
N CYS A 37 -5.27 -25.48 -15.43
CA CYS A 37 -5.12 -25.49 -13.98
C CYS A 37 -3.65 -25.54 -13.55
N ILE A 38 -2.81 -26.33 -14.23
CA ILE A 38 -1.36 -26.37 -13.99
C ILE A 38 -0.71 -25.02 -14.34
N ALA A 39 -1.09 -24.41 -15.46
CA ALA A 39 -0.59 -23.09 -15.85
C ALA A 39 -0.98 -21.99 -14.85
N VAL A 40 -2.22 -22.02 -14.34
CA VAL A 40 -2.69 -21.09 -13.29
C VAL A 40 -1.97 -21.35 -11.98
N ALA A 41 -1.76 -22.61 -11.58
CA ALA A 41 -1.01 -22.96 -10.38
C ALA A 41 0.47 -22.55 -10.50
N TYR A 42 1.08 -22.76 -11.66
CA TYR A 42 2.46 -22.37 -11.95
C TYR A 42 2.63 -20.84 -12.02
N MET A 43 1.70 -20.12 -12.68
CA MET A 43 1.66 -18.66 -12.66
C MET A 43 1.45 -18.14 -11.25
N SER A 44 0.55 -18.74 -10.47
CA SER A 44 0.32 -18.37 -9.07
C SER A 44 1.57 -18.63 -8.23
N PHE A 45 2.29 -19.73 -8.46
CA PHE A 45 3.55 -20.05 -7.81
C PHE A 45 4.70 -19.11 -8.22
N MET A 46 4.76 -18.66 -9.48
CA MET A 46 5.72 -17.65 -9.97
C MET A 46 5.40 -16.22 -9.47
N LEU A 47 4.11 -15.89 -9.32
CA LEU A 47 3.64 -14.64 -8.76
C LEU A 47 3.88 -14.57 -7.24
N THR A 48 3.73 -15.69 -6.53
CA THR A 48 3.91 -15.77 -5.06
C THR A 48 5.34 -16.10 -4.64
N GLY A 49 6.09 -16.86 -5.45
CA GLY A 49 7.41 -17.38 -5.11
C GLY A 49 8.54 -16.34 -5.10
N ASN A 50 8.33 -15.16 -5.67
CA ASN A 50 9.35 -14.10 -5.72
C ASN A 50 8.87 -12.77 -5.09
N GLN A 51 7.92 -12.85 -4.14
CA GLN A 51 7.37 -11.66 -3.46
C GLN A 51 8.40 -10.96 -2.57
N GLY A 52 9.26 -11.72 -1.87
CA GLY A 52 10.30 -11.16 -0.99
C GLY A 52 11.27 -10.25 -1.74
N PRO A 53 12.02 -10.75 -2.74
CA PRO A 53 12.98 -9.92 -3.49
C PRO A 53 12.34 -8.75 -4.24
N ARG A 54 11.11 -8.91 -4.74
CA ARG A 54 10.36 -7.80 -5.37
C ARG A 54 9.96 -6.73 -4.35
N ALA A 55 9.49 -7.12 -3.16
CA ALA A 55 9.16 -6.20 -2.09
C ALA A 55 10.42 -5.49 -1.57
N ALA A 56 11.52 -6.21 -1.37
CA ALA A 56 12.81 -5.64 -0.99
C ALA A 56 13.30 -4.59 -2.00
N ARG A 57 13.15 -4.87 -3.30
CA ARG A 57 13.45 -3.92 -4.36
C ARG A 57 12.56 -2.67 -4.30
N ALA A 58 11.26 -2.83 -4.10
CA ALA A 58 10.34 -1.70 -3.96
C ALA A 58 10.69 -0.81 -2.76
N LEU A 59 11.08 -1.39 -1.63
CA LEU A 59 11.55 -0.62 -0.47
C LEU A 59 12.78 0.22 -0.81
N ARG A 60 13.79 -0.40 -1.43
CA ARG A 60 15.06 0.28 -1.76
C ARG A 60 14.93 1.32 -2.86
N GLU A 61 14.14 1.06 -3.88
CA GLU A 61 14.02 1.94 -5.05
C GLU A 61 12.94 3.01 -4.89
N GLN A 62 11.97 2.84 -4.00
CA GLN A 62 10.84 3.77 -3.86
C GLN A 62 10.72 4.32 -2.44
N LEU A 63 10.57 3.46 -1.44
CA LEU A 63 10.20 3.91 -0.09
C LEU A 63 11.37 4.56 0.66
N ILE A 64 12.57 3.99 0.58
CA ILE A 64 13.77 4.57 1.21
C ILE A 64 14.07 5.96 0.63
N PRO A 65 14.16 6.15 -0.71
CA PRO A 65 14.32 7.48 -1.29
C PRO A 65 13.21 8.45 -0.89
N TRP A 66 11.96 7.96 -0.80
CA TRP A 66 10.84 8.76 -0.35
C TRP A 66 11.03 9.30 1.08
N VAL A 67 11.49 8.46 2.00
CA VAL A 67 11.78 8.84 3.39
C VAL A 67 12.99 9.77 3.46
N ASP A 68 14.03 9.52 2.68
CA ASP A 68 15.23 10.35 2.62
C ASP A 68 14.92 11.78 2.13
N ASP A 69 14.08 11.88 1.09
CA ASP A 69 13.61 13.15 0.54
C ASP A 69 12.52 13.84 1.39
N SER A 70 12.03 13.20 2.46
CA SER A 70 10.97 13.76 3.29
C SER A 70 11.44 14.98 4.10
N ALA A 71 10.50 15.66 4.75
CA ALA A 71 10.79 16.77 5.67
C ALA A 71 10.97 16.33 7.14
N LEU A 72 11.00 15.01 7.39
CA LEU A 72 11.24 14.44 8.73
C LEU A 72 12.59 14.89 9.32
N SER A 73 12.67 14.83 10.64
CA SER A 73 13.90 15.10 11.37
C SER A 73 15.02 14.16 10.91
N LYS A 74 16.27 14.63 10.86
CA LYS A 74 17.40 13.79 10.39
C LYS A 74 17.57 12.51 11.23
N THR A 75 17.24 12.59 12.51
CA THR A 75 17.23 11.44 13.41
C THR A 75 16.15 10.44 13.03
N ASP A 76 14.92 10.90 12.77
CA ASP A 76 13.81 10.02 12.39
C ASP A 76 13.99 9.43 10.99
N GLN A 77 14.50 10.21 10.04
CA GLN A 77 14.85 9.73 8.70
C GLN A 77 15.85 8.57 8.78
N ALA A 78 16.97 8.77 9.47
CA ALA A 78 18.00 7.74 9.59
C ALA A 78 17.45 6.46 10.24
N ALA A 79 16.70 6.60 11.35
CA ALA A 79 16.12 5.46 12.04
C ALA A 79 15.12 4.67 11.17
N ILE A 80 14.24 5.36 10.43
CA ILE A 80 13.28 4.71 9.53
C ILE A 80 14.01 4.06 8.35
N ILE A 81 15.01 4.72 7.76
CA ILE A 81 15.80 4.17 6.64
C ILE A 81 16.55 2.91 7.09
N ASP A 82 17.16 2.91 8.26
CA ASP A 82 17.86 1.74 8.81
C ASP A 82 16.89 0.58 9.02
N GLU A 83 15.71 0.83 9.56
CA GLU A 83 14.67 -0.19 9.75
C GLU A 83 14.14 -0.74 8.40
N LEU A 84 13.95 0.13 7.40
CA LEU A 84 13.57 -0.28 6.05
C LEU A 84 14.66 -1.11 5.35
N ASN A 85 15.93 -0.80 5.59
CA ASN A 85 17.07 -1.57 5.06
C ASN A 85 17.18 -2.95 5.70
N ASP A 86 16.98 -3.05 7.02
CA ASP A 86 16.93 -4.33 7.72
C ASP A 86 15.75 -5.18 7.23
N LEU A 87 14.58 -4.55 7.06
CA LEU A 87 13.40 -5.20 6.52
C LEU A 87 13.64 -5.72 5.09
N ALA A 88 14.19 -4.90 4.19
CA ALA A 88 14.50 -5.32 2.83
C ALA A 88 15.49 -6.50 2.82
N SER A 89 16.44 -6.52 3.76
CA SER A 89 17.38 -7.62 3.92
C SER A 89 16.70 -8.91 4.42
N LYS A 90 15.74 -8.82 5.34
CA LYS A 90 14.90 -9.96 5.78
C LYS A 90 14.04 -10.50 4.63
N MET A 91 13.51 -9.61 3.78
CA MET A 91 12.74 -9.98 2.59
C MET A 91 13.59 -10.72 1.55
N ASP A 92 14.83 -10.28 1.29
CA ASP A 92 15.74 -10.93 0.34
C ASP A 92 16.17 -12.32 0.81
N ARG A 93 16.39 -12.50 2.13
CA ARG A 93 16.74 -13.79 2.72
C ARG A 93 15.57 -14.78 2.78
N GLY A 94 14.34 -14.31 2.54
CA GLY A 94 13.14 -15.13 2.68
C GLY A 94 12.73 -15.37 4.13
N ASP A 95 13.19 -14.54 5.07
CA ASP A 95 12.91 -14.66 6.51
C ASP A 95 11.44 -14.32 6.85
N LEU A 96 10.71 -13.70 5.90
CA LEU A 96 9.34 -13.25 6.06
C LEU A 96 8.37 -14.11 5.24
N THR A 97 7.28 -14.52 5.89
CA THR A 97 6.20 -15.24 5.21
C THR A 97 5.43 -14.31 4.27
N SER A 98 4.83 -14.86 3.20
CA SER A 98 3.96 -14.09 2.29
C SER A 98 2.81 -13.36 3.03
N ARG A 99 2.28 -13.94 4.12
CA ARG A 99 1.28 -13.29 4.98
C ARG A 99 1.83 -12.05 5.69
N GLN A 100 3.03 -12.14 6.27
CA GLN A 100 3.69 -11.00 6.89
C GLN A 100 3.98 -9.90 5.86
N LEU A 101 4.49 -10.27 4.67
CA LEU A 101 4.73 -9.31 3.59
C LEU A 101 3.45 -8.61 3.14
N SER A 102 2.35 -9.34 2.98
CA SER A 102 1.06 -8.78 2.56
C SER A 102 0.50 -7.81 3.59
N ARG A 103 0.46 -8.19 4.88
CA ARG A 103 -0.01 -7.31 5.95
C ARG A 103 0.85 -6.05 6.06
N LEU A 104 2.15 -6.22 5.95
CA LEU A 104 3.08 -5.11 6.02
C LEU A 104 2.92 -4.15 4.83
N GLY A 105 2.76 -4.68 3.62
CA GLY A 105 2.49 -3.87 2.44
C GLY A 105 1.23 -3.03 2.57
N ILE A 106 0.14 -3.60 3.12
CA ILE A 106 -1.09 -2.86 3.42
C ILE A 106 -0.82 -1.75 4.45
N ARG A 107 -0.18 -2.08 5.58
CA ARG A 107 0.12 -1.10 6.63
C ARG A 107 1.02 0.04 6.14
N LEU A 108 2.02 -0.25 5.33
CA LEU A 108 2.91 0.77 4.76
C LEU A 108 2.17 1.66 3.76
N THR A 109 1.33 1.08 2.91
CA THR A 109 0.59 1.83 1.88
C THR A 109 -0.45 2.77 2.50
N ASP A 110 -1.13 2.30 3.55
CA ASP A 110 -2.16 3.08 4.25
C ASP A 110 -1.55 4.01 5.33
N SER A 111 -0.23 3.96 5.56
CA SER A 111 0.41 4.70 6.63
C SER A 111 0.45 6.19 6.35
N THR A 112 -0.17 6.97 7.24
CA THR A 112 -0.01 8.43 7.27
C THR A 112 1.35 8.87 7.83
N LEU A 113 2.11 7.96 8.45
CA LEU A 113 3.44 8.26 9.01
C LEU A 113 4.47 8.60 7.93
N LEU A 114 4.35 8.00 6.75
CA LEU A 114 5.24 8.30 5.61
C LEU A 114 5.04 9.71 5.05
N GLN A 115 3.92 10.35 5.38
CA GLN A 115 3.64 11.76 5.04
C GLN A 115 3.92 12.70 6.21
N TRP A 116 4.35 12.19 7.37
CA TRP A 116 4.44 13.02 8.59
C TRP A 116 5.46 14.17 8.50
N GLY A 117 6.39 14.11 7.53
CA GLY A 117 7.29 15.22 7.23
C GLY A 117 6.56 16.55 6.99
N VAL A 118 5.36 16.56 6.38
CA VAL A 118 4.61 17.81 6.19
C VAL A 118 4.12 18.41 7.52
N VAL A 119 3.89 17.59 8.54
CA VAL A 119 3.53 18.04 9.89
C VAL A 119 4.74 18.68 10.57
N GLU A 120 5.92 18.07 10.40
CA GLU A 120 7.17 18.65 10.91
C GLU A 120 7.52 19.99 10.24
N ASP A 121 7.24 20.13 8.94
CA ASP A 121 7.38 21.42 8.24
C ASP A 121 6.46 22.49 8.83
N VAL A 122 5.20 22.15 9.16
CA VAL A 122 4.29 23.07 9.87
C VAL A 122 4.86 23.46 11.23
N GLN A 123 5.33 22.49 12.03
CA GLN A 123 5.94 22.79 13.33
C GLN A 123 7.17 23.69 13.19
N ARG A 124 7.98 23.49 12.14
CA ARG A 124 9.16 24.32 11.85
C ARG A 124 8.75 25.74 11.47
N TYR A 125 7.74 25.88 10.61
CA TYR A 125 7.16 27.18 10.25
C TYR A 125 6.65 27.93 11.49
N VAL A 126 5.85 27.26 12.33
CA VAL A 126 5.29 27.84 13.57
C VAL A 126 6.40 28.31 14.52
N LYS A 127 7.46 27.52 14.69
CA LYS A 127 8.61 27.88 15.53
C LYS A 127 9.30 29.16 15.03
N GLN A 128 9.47 29.28 13.73
CA GLN A 128 10.17 30.39 13.07
C GLN A 128 9.31 31.65 12.90
N SER A 129 7.99 31.51 12.78
CA SER A 129 7.07 32.63 12.61
C SER A 129 7.02 33.51 13.86
N GLN A 130 6.99 34.83 13.64
CA GLN A 130 6.78 35.85 14.68
C GLN A 130 5.30 36.10 14.96
N GLY A 131 4.39 35.59 14.11
CA GLY A 131 2.95 35.79 14.25
C GLY A 131 2.28 34.87 15.27
N PHE A 132 3.03 33.94 15.89
CA PHE A 132 2.54 33.05 16.95
C PHE A 132 3.14 33.43 18.30
N THR A 133 2.29 33.47 19.31
CA THR A 133 2.70 33.55 20.71
C THR A 133 3.30 32.23 21.19
N ASP A 134 4.11 32.24 22.25
CA ASP A 134 4.70 31.01 22.80
C ASP A 134 3.64 29.99 23.22
N ASN A 135 2.51 30.47 23.75
CA ASN A 135 1.36 29.63 24.11
C ASN A 135 0.73 28.96 22.88
N GLU A 136 0.55 29.69 21.77
CA GLU A 136 0.05 29.10 20.51
C GLU A 136 1.05 28.06 19.97
N LYS A 137 2.35 28.34 20.03
CA LYS A 137 3.38 27.40 19.57
C LYS A 137 3.33 26.10 20.37
N GLU A 138 3.19 26.19 21.69
CA GLU A 138 3.07 25.02 22.56
C GLU A 138 1.78 24.24 22.32
N ASP A 139 0.65 24.93 22.14
CA ASP A 139 -0.65 24.27 21.91
C ASP A 139 -0.71 23.55 20.55
N ILE A 140 -0.14 24.16 19.51
CA ILE A 140 -0.01 23.52 18.19
C ILE A 140 0.90 22.30 18.28
N GLN A 141 2.04 22.38 19.00
CA GLN A 141 2.92 21.23 19.20
C GLN A 141 2.18 20.08 19.89
N LYS A 142 1.51 20.33 21.03
CA LYS A 142 0.73 19.34 21.77
C LYS A 142 -0.36 18.72 20.90
N THR A 143 -1.01 19.52 20.07
CA THR A 143 -2.04 19.06 19.15
C THR A 143 -1.48 18.13 18.09
N CYS A 144 -0.32 18.46 17.50
CA CYS A 144 0.37 17.58 16.56
C CYS A 144 0.85 16.28 17.22
N ASP A 145 1.33 16.32 18.47
CA ASP A 145 1.74 15.11 19.21
C ASP A 145 0.53 14.20 19.47
N ARG A 146 -0.61 14.79 19.83
CA ARG A 146 -1.90 14.10 19.96
C ARG A 146 -2.37 13.52 18.62
N TRP A 147 -2.11 14.22 17.52
CA TRP A 147 -2.43 13.70 16.19
C TRP A 147 -1.53 12.54 15.77
N LEU A 148 -0.24 12.59 16.13
CA LEU A 148 0.69 11.47 15.94
C LEU A 148 0.22 10.24 16.72
N ARG A 149 -0.36 10.43 17.92
CA ARG A 149 -1.02 9.36 18.65
C ARG A 149 -2.17 8.75 17.86
N CYS A 150 -3.04 9.54 17.22
CA CYS A 150 -4.10 9.01 16.34
C CYS A 150 -3.51 8.14 15.22
N ALA A 151 -2.42 8.58 14.61
CA ALA A 151 -1.72 7.82 13.57
C ALA A 151 -1.14 6.52 14.14
N SER A 152 -0.54 6.55 15.33
CA SER A 152 0.00 5.37 16.01
C SER A 152 -1.07 4.32 16.36
N GLU A 153 -2.29 4.78 16.64
CA GLU A 153 -3.44 3.93 16.96
C GLU A 153 -4.17 3.43 15.69
N GLY A 154 -3.65 3.76 14.49
CA GLY A 154 -4.26 3.35 13.21
C GLY A 154 -5.61 4.02 12.91
N LYS A 155 -5.93 5.12 13.61
CA LYS A 155 -7.22 5.82 13.49
C LYS A 155 -7.22 6.89 12.40
N LEU A 156 -6.04 7.33 11.96
CA LEU A 156 -5.90 8.42 11.01
C LEU A 156 -5.82 7.91 9.57
N SER A 157 -6.76 8.32 8.72
CA SER A 157 -6.76 8.01 7.29
C SER A 157 -6.03 9.07 6.46
N MET A 158 -5.56 8.70 5.26
CA MET A 158 -4.94 9.63 4.32
C MET A 158 -5.91 10.75 3.89
N THR A 159 -7.19 10.43 3.69
CA THR A 159 -8.22 11.42 3.34
C THR A 159 -8.40 12.48 4.43
N GLU A 160 -8.35 12.08 5.70
CA GLU A 160 -8.40 13.04 6.82
C GLU A 160 -7.15 13.90 6.89
N MET A 161 -5.97 13.31 6.65
CA MET A 161 -4.73 14.08 6.56
C MET A 161 -4.78 15.11 5.43
N GLU A 162 -5.20 14.71 4.22
CA GLU A 162 -5.37 15.61 3.08
C GLU A 162 -6.39 16.73 3.38
N PHE A 163 -7.50 16.40 4.04
CA PHE A 163 -8.51 17.38 4.45
C PHE A 163 -7.96 18.41 5.44
N VAL A 164 -7.21 17.96 6.45
CA VAL A 164 -6.54 18.84 7.42
C VAL A 164 -5.60 19.82 6.70
N PHE A 165 -4.85 19.36 5.69
CA PHE A 165 -3.93 20.17 4.92
C PHE A 165 -4.60 21.02 3.81
N GLN A 166 -5.92 20.96 3.61
CA GLN A 166 -6.57 21.79 2.59
C GLN A 166 -6.33 23.28 2.87
N GLY A 167 -5.68 23.96 1.92
CA GLY A 167 -5.40 25.40 2.03
C GLY A 167 -4.04 25.75 2.61
N CYS A 168 -3.25 24.79 3.11
CA CYS A 168 -1.84 25.00 3.46
C CYS A 168 -0.89 23.99 2.80
N GLY A 169 -1.37 22.80 2.42
CA GLY A 169 -0.58 21.78 1.74
C GLY A 169 -0.66 21.82 0.21
N LEU A 170 0.34 21.22 -0.44
CA LEU A 170 0.36 20.83 -1.84
C LEU A 170 0.57 19.33 -1.93
N LYS A 171 -0.25 18.67 -2.75
CA LYS A 171 -0.05 17.27 -3.14
C LYS A 171 0.72 17.24 -4.44
N GLU A 172 1.92 16.69 -4.42
CA GLU A 172 2.73 16.50 -5.61
C GLU A 172 2.04 15.51 -6.57
N PRO A 173 1.77 15.88 -7.84
CA PRO A 173 0.95 15.04 -8.74
C PRO A 173 1.55 13.68 -9.07
N ARG A 174 2.88 13.57 -9.07
CA ARG A 174 3.60 12.37 -9.49
C ARG A 174 3.81 11.37 -8.35
N SER A 175 4.19 11.89 -7.20
CA SER A 175 4.54 11.10 -6.02
C SER A 175 3.30 10.88 -5.14
N GLY A 176 2.37 11.83 -5.12
CA GLY A 176 1.27 11.88 -4.14
C GLY A 176 1.70 12.46 -2.80
N ARG A 177 2.94 12.97 -2.69
CA ARG A 177 3.52 13.49 -1.45
C ARG A 177 2.86 14.78 -1.02
N LEU A 178 2.57 14.91 0.27
CA LEU A 178 2.15 16.16 0.87
C LEU A 178 3.38 17.01 1.21
N SER A 179 3.32 18.28 0.87
CA SER A 179 4.33 19.29 1.20
C SER A 179 3.64 20.58 1.63
N LEU A 180 4.32 21.39 2.44
CA LEU A 180 3.78 22.69 2.85
C LEU A 180 3.92 23.71 1.72
N ARG A 181 2.89 24.53 1.50
CA ARG A 181 2.95 25.65 0.55
C ARG A 181 4.03 26.65 0.96
N LYS A 182 4.76 27.17 -0.03
CA LYS A 182 5.78 28.21 0.20
C LYS A 182 5.18 29.55 0.62
N ASP A 183 3.95 29.83 0.20
CA ASP A 183 3.19 31.05 0.48
C ASP A 183 2.15 30.84 1.60
N VAL A 184 2.41 29.89 2.51
CA VAL A 184 1.51 29.65 3.64
C VAL A 184 1.50 30.83 4.60
N THR A 185 0.31 31.17 5.11
CA THR A 185 0.11 32.24 6.08
C THR A 185 -0.16 31.69 7.49
N ASP A 186 0.07 32.51 8.51
CA ASP A 186 -0.22 32.13 9.90
C ASP A 186 -1.69 31.72 10.09
N ASP A 187 -2.63 32.41 9.42
CA ASP A 187 -4.06 32.07 9.48
C ASP A 187 -4.39 30.71 8.87
N GLN A 188 -3.68 30.32 7.80
CA GLN A 188 -3.83 28.98 7.21
C GLN A 188 -3.31 27.90 8.15
N ILE A 189 -2.27 28.19 8.93
CA ILE A 189 -1.76 27.28 9.95
C ILE A 189 -2.68 27.20 11.17
N ARG A 190 -3.32 28.30 11.59
CA ARG A 190 -4.37 28.27 12.62
C ARG A 190 -5.57 27.42 12.18
N GLU A 191 -5.96 27.52 10.92
CA GLU A 191 -7.02 26.67 10.37
C GLU A 191 -6.61 25.19 10.30
N PHE A 192 -5.36 24.89 9.93
CA PHE A 192 -4.78 23.55 10.04
C PHE A 192 -4.91 23.02 11.49
N HIS A 193 -4.46 23.81 12.47
CA HIS A 193 -4.51 23.45 13.88
C HIS A 193 -5.94 23.15 14.36
N ARG A 194 -6.90 24.00 14.00
CA ARG A 194 -8.33 23.80 14.29
C ARG A 194 -8.86 22.48 13.71
N ARG A 195 -8.45 22.11 12.50
CA ARG A 195 -8.87 20.84 11.87
C ARG A 195 -8.23 19.64 12.54
N VAL A 196 -6.95 19.72 12.91
CA VAL A 196 -6.28 18.66 13.67
C VAL A 196 -6.99 18.44 15.00
N LEU A 197 -7.35 19.51 15.72
CA LEU A 197 -8.14 19.41 16.95
C LEU A 197 -9.45 18.67 16.71
N GLY A 198 -10.21 19.04 15.68
CA GLY A 198 -11.47 18.36 15.33
C GLY A 198 -11.30 16.86 15.05
N VAL A 199 -10.20 16.47 14.40
CA VAL A 199 -9.87 15.05 14.18
C VAL A 199 -9.54 14.35 15.51
N CYS A 200 -8.73 14.97 16.36
CA CYS A 200 -8.36 14.41 17.66
C CYS A 200 -9.59 14.23 18.58
N GLU A 201 -10.51 15.19 18.54
CA GLU A 201 -11.79 15.17 19.27
C GLU A 201 -12.72 14.08 18.74
N LYS A 202 -12.88 13.96 17.42
CA LYS A 202 -13.67 12.90 16.77
C LYS A 202 -13.25 11.51 17.25
N TYR A 203 -11.95 11.29 17.45
CA TYR A 203 -11.40 10.01 17.88
C TYR A 203 -11.23 9.87 19.40
N ASN A 204 -11.67 10.85 20.19
CA ASN A 204 -11.50 10.94 21.63
C ASN A 204 -10.05 10.62 22.08
N THR A 205 -9.10 11.21 21.36
CA THR A 205 -7.67 10.91 21.57
C THR A 205 -7.23 11.48 22.91
N SER A 206 -6.51 10.71 23.72
CA SER A 206 -6.09 11.19 25.05
C SER A 206 -5.20 12.43 24.94
N THR A 207 -5.37 13.35 25.89
CA THR A 207 -4.60 14.59 26.03
C THR A 207 -3.32 14.42 26.85
N GLU A 208 -3.06 13.21 27.34
CA GLU A 208 -1.81 12.90 28.03
C GLU A 208 -0.61 13.08 27.09
N PRO A 209 0.55 13.51 27.61
CA PRO A 209 1.75 13.71 26.81
C PRO A 209 2.11 12.47 25.98
N PHE A 210 2.26 12.65 24.67
CA PHE A 210 2.65 11.59 23.75
C PHE A 210 4.13 11.76 23.36
N ASN A 211 5.02 11.21 24.17
CA ASN A 211 6.47 11.39 24.03
C ASN A 211 7.12 10.35 23.10
N LYS A 212 6.50 10.09 21.94
CA LYS A 212 7.08 9.17 20.94
C LYS A 212 7.45 9.93 19.67
N SER A 213 8.63 9.64 19.13
CA SER A 213 9.06 10.17 17.83
C SER A 213 8.34 9.46 16.67
N VAL A 214 8.40 10.04 15.47
CA VAL A 214 7.81 9.41 14.27
C VAL A 214 8.47 8.06 13.99
N SER A 215 9.79 7.95 14.14
CA SER A 215 10.51 6.68 13.99
C SER A 215 10.06 5.61 14.99
N GLN A 216 9.81 5.98 16.25
CA GLN A 216 9.29 5.04 17.25
C GLN A 216 7.87 4.58 16.91
N VAL A 217 7.03 5.47 16.38
CA VAL A 217 5.68 5.10 15.93
C VAL A 217 5.72 4.22 14.69
N PHE A 218 6.62 4.52 13.76
CA PHE A 218 6.87 3.69 12.59
C PHE A 218 7.32 2.28 13.02
N HIS A 219 8.28 2.17 13.93
CA HIS A 219 8.76 0.90 14.46
C HIS A 219 7.62 0.06 15.08
N MET A 220 6.76 0.67 15.89
CA MET A 220 5.59 -0.04 16.45
C MET A 220 4.65 -0.56 15.36
N MET A 221 4.42 0.22 14.30
CA MET A 221 3.61 -0.20 13.15
C MET A 221 4.27 -1.38 12.41
N MET A 222 5.60 -1.36 12.26
CA MET A 222 6.38 -2.43 11.65
C MET A 222 6.28 -3.72 12.46
N GLU A 223 6.49 -3.65 13.78
CA GLU A 223 6.36 -4.79 14.69
C GLU A 223 4.96 -5.41 14.65
N ASP A 224 3.92 -4.58 14.68
CA ASP A 224 2.53 -5.05 14.62
C ASP A 224 2.26 -5.81 13.30
N GLY A 225 2.73 -5.28 12.16
CA GLY A 225 2.60 -5.92 10.85
C GLY A 225 3.34 -7.27 10.73
N LEU A 226 4.48 -7.39 11.43
CA LEU A 226 5.31 -8.59 11.44
C LEU A 226 4.88 -9.63 12.50
N SER A 227 4.08 -9.24 13.49
CA SER A 227 3.63 -10.10 14.57
C SER A 227 2.79 -11.31 14.09
N GLN A 228 2.88 -12.46 14.77
CA GLN A 228 2.24 -13.72 14.31
C GLN A 228 0.72 -13.84 14.55
N LYS A 229 0.02 -12.78 14.95
CA LYS A 229 -1.42 -12.86 15.26
C LYS A 229 -2.29 -13.11 14.03
#